data_AF-A0A3P7LU45-F1
#
_entry.id   AF-A0A3P7LU45-F1
#
_cell.length_a   1.000
_cell.length_b   1.000
_cell.length_c   1.000
_cell.angle_alpha   90.00
_cell.angle_beta   90.00
_cell.angle_gamma   90.00
#
_symmetry.space_group_name_H-M   'P 1'
#
loop_
_entity.id
_entity.type
_entity.pdbx_description
1 polymer ?
#
loop_
_entity_poly.entity_id
_entity_poly.type
_entity_poly.pdbx_seq_one_letter_code
_entity_poly.pdbx_strand_id
1 'polypeptide(L)'
;MRRLVYVEGLNPRYRRAESNESLVAEENYLKINEECISGIFGHLNVRNDTLEFTALYAKDNAPCQAVWRYDTKGNRVRVSARTGHLLPLPVAARILDDLTDPETVEAGDKDTPAEVVAKQTVDFVSTPRLETFEEELTRLYAPLDKRKRFPTYWY
;
A
#
# COMPACT_ATOMS: atom_id res chain seq x y z
N MET A 1 -3.12 -6.57 18.03
CA MET A 1 -2.00 -6.05 17.20
C MET A 1 -1.14 -5.13 18.06
N ARG A 2 0.19 -5.18 17.91
CA ARG A 2 1.10 -4.29 18.64
C ARG A 2 1.07 -2.89 17.98
N ARG A 3 0.93 -1.82 18.77
CA ARG A 3 0.83 -0.42 18.32
C ARG A 3 2.19 0.27 18.40
N LEU A 4 3.12 -0.11 17.54
CA LEU A 4 4.53 0.30 17.58
C LEU A 4 4.92 1.02 16.28
N VAL A 5 5.77 2.04 16.37
CA VAL A 5 6.31 2.80 15.22
C VAL A 5 7.81 2.99 15.38
N TYR A 6 8.56 2.88 14.30
CA TYR A 6 9.96 3.26 14.23
C TYR A 6 10.06 4.66 13.65
N VAL A 7 10.91 5.50 14.24
CA VAL A 7 11.18 6.85 13.74
C VAL A 7 12.69 7.01 13.68
N GLU A 8 13.18 7.33 12.49
CA GLU A 8 14.60 7.49 12.23
C GLU A 8 15.22 8.50 13.22
N GLY A 9 16.30 8.10 13.88
CA GLY A 9 17.04 8.94 14.82
C GLY A 9 16.39 9.17 16.19
N LEU A 10 15.19 8.64 16.46
CA LEU A 10 14.54 8.72 17.78
C LEU A 10 14.57 7.38 18.53
N ASN A 11 14.72 7.45 19.86
CA ASN A 11 14.84 6.30 20.75
C ASN A 11 15.90 5.26 20.31
N PRO A 12 17.13 5.64 19.92
CA PRO A 12 18.12 4.65 19.52
C PRO A 12 18.56 3.81 20.73
N ARG A 13 18.62 2.49 20.54
CA ARG A 13 19.26 1.58 21.48
C ARG A 13 20.67 1.31 20.99
N TYR A 14 21.65 1.48 21.87
CA TYR A 14 23.03 1.13 21.56
C TYR A 14 23.28 -0.33 21.88
N ARG A 15 23.85 -1.06 20.92
CA ARG A 15 24.43 -2.38 21.16
C ARG A 15 25.91 -2.38 20.83
N ARG A 16 26.64 -3.33 21.42
CA ARG A 16 28.05 -3.55 21.10
C ARG A 16 28.14 -4.40 19.85
N ALA A 17 28.94 -3.97 18.88
CA ALA A 17 29.25 -4.77 17.69
C ALA A 17 30.12 -5.97 18.10
N GLU A 18 29.82 -7.13 17.51
CA GLU A 18 30.56 -8.37 17.78
C GLU A 18 31.99 -8.34 17.24
N SER A 19 32.25 -7.55 16.19
CA SER A 19 33.53 -7.51 15.49
C SER A 19 34.58 -6.63 16.17
N ASN A 20 34.24 -5.38 16.50
CA ASN A 20 35.23 -4.35 16.83
C ASN A 20 34.96 -3.63 18.17
N GLU A 21 34.15 -4.21 19.05
CA GLU A 21 33.72 -3.62 20.34
C GLU A 21 33.07 -2.22 20.25
N SER A 22 32.85 -1.69 19.05
CA SER A 22 32.25 -0.39 18.79
C SER A 22 30.76 -0.39 19.14
N LEU A 23 30.25 0.73 19.65
CA LEU A 23 28.82 0.92 19.86
C LEU A 23 28.13 1.23 18.52
N VAL A 24 27.09 0.47 18.20
CA VAL A 24 26.23 0.66 17.04
C VAL A 24 24.87 1.12 17.55
N ALA A 25 24.37 2.23 17.01
CA ALA A 25 23.02 2.70 17.25
C ALA A 25 22.05 1.87 16.39
N GLU A 26 21.04 1.29 17.02
CA GLU A 26 19.94 0.61 16.36
C GLU A 26 18.63 1.30 16.72
N GLU A 27 17.73 1.40 15.74
CA GLU A 27 16.41 1.99 15.96
C GLU A 27 15.59 1.14 16.93
N ASN A 28 14.98 1.80 17.91
CA ASN A 28 14.01 1.15 18.78
C ASN A 28 12.62 1.68 18.49
N TYR A 29 11.61 0.85 18.77
CA TYR A 29 10.24 1.26 18.57
C TYR A 29 9.79 2.29 19.61
N LEU A 30 8.80 3.08 19.23
CA LEU A 30 8.00 3.92 20.11
C LEU A 30 6.58 3.36 20.17
N LYS A 31 5.99 3.37 21.36
CA LYS A 31 4.57 3.02 21.51
C LYS A 31 3.67 4.20 21.12
N ILE A 32 2.74 3.93 20.22
CA ILE A 32 1.72 4.91 19.80
C ILE A 32 0.87 5.30 21.03
N ASN A 33 0.64 6.60 21.22
CA ASN A 33 -0.11 7.25 22.31
C ASN A 33 0.57 7.33 23.69
N GLU A 34 1.62 6.55 23.98
CA GLU A 34 2.39 6.65 25.23
C GLU A 34 3.64 7.52 25.05
N GLU A 35 4.42 7.26 23.99
CA GLU A 35 5.76 7.82 23.81
C GLU A 35 5.88 8.72 22.56
N CYS A 36 5.05 8.48 21.52
CA CYS A 36 5.06 9.32 20.31
C CYS A 36 4.61 10.77 20.54
N ILE A 37 3.89 11.04 21.64
CA ILE A 37 3.42 12.39 22.00
C ILE A 37 4.54 13.19 22.69
N SER A 38 5.43 12.52 23.42
CA SER A 38 6.47 13.16 24.23
C SER A 38 7.83 13.25 23.53
N GLY A 39 8.12 12.35 22.59
CA GLY A 39 9.44 12.25 21.94
C GLY A 39 9.75 13.33 20.89
N ILE A 40 8.74 13.96 20.29
CA ILE A 40 8.95 14.96 19.22
C ILE A 40 8.93 16.40 19.78
N PHE A 41 8.13 16.69 20.80
CA PHE A 41 8.19 17.92 21.58
C PHE A 41 7.69 17.62 23.00
N GLY A 42 8.50 17.94 24.01
CA GLY A 42 8.15 17.72 25.40
C GLY A 42 6.92 18.52 25.81
N HIS A 43 5.74 17.90 25.78
CA HIS A 43 4.79 17.88 26.89
C HIS A 43 3.57 16.99 26.55
N LEU A 44 3.26 16.13 27.52
CA LEU A 44 2.21 15.14 27.61
C LEU A 44 0.80 15.72 27.40
N ASN A 45 -0.03 15.07 26.59
CA ASN A 45 -1.47 14.97 26.83
C ASN A 45 -2.00 13.63 26.34
N VAL A 46 -1.98 12.64 27.24
CA VAL A 46 -2.62 11.33 27.06
C VAL A 46 -4.06 11.46 27.49
N ARG A 47 -4.94 11.88 26.58
CA ARG A 47 -6.38 11.67 26.71
C ARG A 47 -7.00 11.34 25.37
N ASN A 48 -7.52 10.12 25.30
CA ASN A 48 -8.58 9.59 24.45
C ASN A 48 -8.14 8.42 23.54
N ASP A 49 -8.90 7.33 23.64
CA ASP A 49 -8.71 6.00 23.06
C ASP A 49 -8.82 5.92 21.53
N THR A 50 -8.64 7.04 20.83
CA THR A 50 -8.58 7.09 19.38
C THR A 50 -7.13 6.98 18.92
N LEU A 51 -6.87 6.13 17.93
CA LEU A 51 -5.55 5.93 17.30
C LEU A 51 -5.15 7.21 16.57
N GLU A 52 -4.57 8.16 17.28
CA GLU A 52 -4.27 9.49 16.75
C GLU A 52 -2.78 9.76 16.90
N PHE A 53 -2.07 9.47 15.81
CA PHE A 53 -0.71 9.95 15.63
C PHE A 53 -0.76 11.48 15.62
N THR A 54 -0.05 12.13 16.53
CA THR A 54 0.11 13.57 16.55
C THR A 54 0.94 13.97 15.34
N ALA A 55 0.27 14.34 14.25
CA ALA A 55 0.96 14.83 13.07
C ALA A 55 1.50 16.23 13.37
N LEU A 56 2.70 16.52 12.90
CA LEU A 56 3.19 17.90 12.89
C LEU A 56 2.38 18.67 11.86
N TYR A 57 1.84 19.81 12.27
CA TYR A 57 1.18 20.71 11.35
C TYR A 57 2.24 21.46 10.53
N ALA A 58 2.24 21.28 9.21
CA ALA A 58 3.31 21.72 8.31
C ALA A 58 3.63 23.23 8.36
N LYS A 59 2.69 24.07 8.82
CA LYS A 59 2.90 25.54 8.88
C LYS A 59 3.59 26.00 10.16
N ASP A 60 3.25 25.37 11.29
CA ASP A 60 3.69 25.84 12.62
C ASP A 60 4.63 24.84 13.30
N ASN A 61 4.88 23.67 12.68
CA ASN A 61 5.59 22.52 13.24
C ASN A 61 5.13 22.11 14.65
N ALA A 62 3.90 22.49 15.00
CA ALA A 62 3.29 22.17 16.29
C ALA A 62 2.60 20.80 16.20
N PRO A 63 2.62 20.01 17.28
CA PRO A 63 1.85 18.77 17.35
C PRO A 63 0.35 19.07 17.21
N CYS A 64 -0.33 18.33 16.34
CA CYS A 64 -1.77 18.41 16.23
C CYS A 64 -2.43 17.02 16.15
N GLN A 65 -3.64 16.94 16.69
CA GLN A 65 -4.48 15.77 16.66
C GLN A 65 -5.18 15.66 15.29
N ALA A 66 -5.15 14.48 14.67
CA ALA A 66 -5.64 14.24 13.30
C ALA A 66 -6.94 13.42 13.31
N VAL A 67 -8.02 14.01 12.80
CA VAL A 67 -9.36 13.39 12.76
C VAL A 67 -9.75 13.10 11.32
N TRP A 68 -10.42 11.97 11.10
CA TRP A 68 -10.95 11.60 9.78
C TRP A 68 -12.27 12.31 9.50
N ARG A 69 -12.40 12.93 8.33
CA ARG A 69 -13.62 13.55 7.81
C ARG A 69 -13.83 13.19 6.34
N TYR A 70 -15.00 13.51 5.81
CA TYR A 70 -15.31 13.36 4.39
C TYR A 70 -15.38 14.72 3.71
N ASP A 71 -14.72 14.84 2.57
CA ASP A 71 -14.83 16.00 1.70
C ASP A 71 -16.17 16.01 0.95
N THR A 72 -16.48 17.14 0.31
CA THR A 72 -17.67 17.30 -0.54
C THR A 72 -17.73 16.30 -1.70
N LYS A 73 -16.58 15.77 -2.12
CA LYS A 73 -16.47 14.71 -3.13
C LYS A 73 -16.68 13.30 -2.57
N GLY A 74 -16.92 13.15 -1.27
CA GLY A 74 -17.04 11.85 -0.59
C GLY A 74 -15.69 11.19 -0.24
N ASN A 75 -14.57 11.87 -0.48
CA ASN A 75 -13.24 11.34 -0.17
C ASN A 75 -12.96 11.42 1.33
N ARG A 76 -12.39 10.35 1.90
CA ARG A 76 -12.00 10.31 3.31
C ARG A 76 -10.65 10.99 3.49
N VAL A 77 -10.61 12.10 4.22
CA VAL A 77 -9.42 12.92 4.45
C VAL A 77 -9.09 13.06 5.93
N ARG A 78 -7.81 13.32 6.23
CA ARG A 78 -7.35 13.66 7.59
C ARG A 78 -7.35 15.16 7.74
N VAL A 79 -7.92 15.64 8.83
CA VAL A 79 -8.05 17.06 9.13
C VAL A 79 -7.52 17.31 10.54
N SER A 80 -6.76 18.40 10.71
CA SER A 80 -6.32 18.84 12.03
C SER A 80 -7.51 19.26 12.88
N ALA A 81 -7.66 18.70 14.07
CA ALA A 81 -8.73 19.08 15.00
C ALA A 81 -8.61 20.54 15.45
N ARG A 82 -7.38 21.07 15.51
CA ARG A 82 -7.08 22.44 15.98
C ARG A 82 -7.42 23.50 14.94
N THR A 83 -6.97 23.32 13.71
CA THR A 83 -7.03 24.36 12.66
C THR A 83 -8.01 24.06 11.53
N GLY A 84 -8.52 22.82 11.44
CA GLY A 84 -9.39 22.41 10.34
C GLY A 84 -8.66 22.24 9.00
N HIS A 85 -7.33 22.34 8.98
CA HIS A 85 -6.55 22.14 7.76
C HIS A 85 -6.40 20.67 7.40
N LEU A 86 -6.34 20.39 6.10
CA LEU A 86 -6.13 19.06 5.55
C LEU A 86 -4.68 18.62 5.78
N LEU A 87 -4.52 17.38 6.26
CA LEU A 87 -3.23 16.73 6.48
C LEU A 87 -2.99 15.71 5.37
N PRO A 88 -2.20 16.04 4.33
CA PRO A 88 -1.98 15.16 3.20
C PRO A 88 -1.30 13.85 3.64
N LEU A 89 -1.49 12.79 2.84
CA LEU A 89 -0.71 11.56 3.02
C LEU A 89 0.73 11.83 2.57
N PRO A 90 1.75 11.32 3.29
CA PRO A 90 3.13 11.43 2.85
C PRO A 90 3.36 10.59 1.59
N VAL A 91 4.34 10.98 0.76
CA VAL A 91 4.70 10.25 -0.48
C VAL A 91 5.06 8.79 -0.18
N ALA A 92 5.70 8.52 0.95
CA ALA A 92 6.02 7.15 1.38
C ALA A 92 4.78 6.25 1.54
N ALA A 93 3.59 6.81 1.76
CA ALA A 93 2.35 6.03 1.79
C ALA A 93 1.84 5.61 0.40
N ARG A 94 2.42 6.16 -0.68
CA ARG A 94 2.17 5.76 -2.07
C ARG A 94 3.02 4.58 -2.51
N ILE A 95 4.19 4.42 -1.89
CA ILE A 95 5.12 3.34 -2.21
C ILE A 95 4.44 2.01 -1.91
N LEU A 96 4.44 1.12 -2.90
CA LEU A 96 3.85 -0.22 -2.77
C LEU A 96 4.75 -1.13 -1.92
N ASP A 97 4.23 -2.31 -1.55
CA ASP A 97 4.96 -3.29 -0.71
C ASP A 97 6.32 -3.71 -1.32
N ASP A 98 6.46 -3.60 -2.63
CA ASP A 98 7.67 -3.88 -3.40
C ASP A 98 8.64 -2.68 -3.48
N LEU A 99 8.42 -1.65 -2.65
CA LEU A 99 9.20 -0.41 -2.60
C LEU A 99 9.21 0.38 -3.92
N THR A 100 8.25 0.09 -4.78
CA THR A 100 8.19 0.68 -6.11
C THR A 100 7.21 1.84 -6.13
N ASP A 101 7.64 2.98 -6.66
CA ASP A 101 6.78 4.15 -6.87
C ASP A 101 6.19 4.11 -8.29
N PRO A 102 4.87 3.91 -8.45
CA PRO A 102 4.24 3.71 -9.76
C PRO A 102 4.43 4.90 -10.72
N GLU A 103 4.72 6.11 -10.23
CA GLU A 103 4.99 7.26 -11.11
C GLU A 103 6.39 7.25 -11.73
N THR A 104 7.35 6.56 -11.10
CA THR A 104 8.75 6.56 -11.54
C THR A 104 9.17 5.25 -12.20
N VAL A 105 8.29 4.25 -12.25
CA VAL A 105 8.60 2.97 -12.89
C VAL A 105 8.76 3.13 -14.39
N GLU A 106 9.91 2.73 -14.89
CA GLU A 106 10.12 2.49 -16.31
C GLU A 106 9.74 1.03 -16.63
N ALA A 107 8.90 0.85 -17.66
CA ALA A 107 8.52 -0.47 -18.12
C ALA A 107 9.73 -1.16 -18.79
N GLY A 108 10.05 -2.37 -18.34
CA GLY A 108 11.09 -3.20 -18.93
C GLY A 108 10.66 -3.83 -20.26
N ASP A 109 11.61 -4.43 -20.98
CA ASP A 109 11.37 -5.06 -22.29
C ASP A 109 10.32 -6.19 -22.27
N LYS A 110 10.06 -6.78 -21.11
CA LYS A 110 9.09 -7.86 -20.91
C LYS A 110 7.75 -7.39 -20.32
N ASP A 111 7.63 -6.11 -19.98
CA ASP A 111 6.42 -5.57 -19.37
C ASP A 111 5.39 -5.27 -20.47
N THR A 112 4.14 -5.63 -20.22
CA THR A 112 3.06 -5.33 -21.16
C THR A 112 2.64 -3.87 -21.08
N PRO A 113 2.59 -3.13 -22.20
CA PRO A 113 2.20 -1.74 -22.20
C PRO A 113 0.72 -1.58 -21.80
N ALA A 114 0.41 -0.47 -21.12
CA ALA A 114 -0.92 -0.22 -20.57
C ALA A 114 -2.04 -0.25 -21.64
N GLU A 115 -1.74 0.21 -22.86
CA GLU A 115 -2.70 0.20 -23.98
C GLU A 115 -3.13 -1.22 -24.38
N VAL A 116 -2.21 -2.19 -24.32
CA VAL A 116 -2.52 -3.59 -24.67
C VAL A 116 -3.31 -4.25 -23.55
N VAL A 117 -3.00 -3.94 -22.30
CA VAL A 117 -3.69 -4.51 -21.12
C VAL A 117 -5.11 -3.97 -20.98
N ALA A 118 -5.31 -2.66 -21.20
CA ALA A 118 -6.62 -2.04 -21.09
C ALA A 118 -7.54 -2.34 -22.30
N LYS A 119 -6.99 -2.92 -23.36
CA LYS A 119 -7.77 -3.30 -24.54
C LYS A 119 -8.76 -4.40 -24.18
N GLN A 120 -10.05 -4.10 -24.30
CA GLN A 120 -11.10 -5.12 -24.19
C GLN A 120 -10.99 -6.09 -25.36
N THR A 121 -10.61 -7.34 -25.07
CA THR A 121 -10.50 -8.42 -26.06
C THR A 121 -11.69 -9.39 -26.01
N VAL A 122 -12.43 -9.39 -24.91
CA VAL A 122 -13.63 -10.20 -24.72
C VAL A 122 -14.86 -9.31 -24.87
N ASP A 123 -15.57 -9.49 -25.98
CA ASP A 123 -16.81 -8.79 -26.28
C ASP A 123 -18.00 -9.48 -25.61
N PHE A 124 -18.26 -9.15 -24.33
CA PHE A 124 -19.42 -9.63 -23.59
C PHE A 124 -20.78 -9.14 -24.14
N VAL A 125 -20.77 -8.19 -25.09
CA VAL A 125 -21.96 -7.65 -25.77
C VAL A 125 -22.31 -8.44 -27.03
N SER A 126 -21.34 -9.13 -27.64
CA SER A 126 -21.58 -10.02 -28.78
C SER A 126 -22.31 -11.29 -28.32
N THR A 127 -23.05 -11.95 -29.22
CA THR A 127 -23.75 -13.20 -28.89
C THR A 127 -22.76 -14.20 -28.29
N PRO A 128 -22.86 -14.55 -27.00
CA PRO A 128 -21.87 -15.42 -26.38
C PRO A 128 -21.89 -16.76 -27.10
N ARG A 129 -20.76 -17.14 -27.69
CA ARG A 129 -20.61 -18.48 -28.25
C ARG A 129 -20.49 -19.43 -27.08
N LEU A 130 -21.38 -20.41 -27.04
CA LEU A 130 -21.37 -21.47 -26.03
C LEU A 130 -20.32 -22.51 -26.42
N GLU A 131 -19.06 -22.11 -26.33
CA GLU A 131 -17.89 -22.94 -26.66
C GLU A 131 -16.83 -22.79 -25.56
N THR A 132 -16.03 -23.82 -25.38
CA THR A 132 -14.87 -23.80 -24.50
C THR A 132 -13.68 -23.09 -25.15
N PHE A 133 -12.71 -22.66 -24.33
CA PHE A 133 -11.48 -22.03 -24.83
C PHE A 133 -10.73 -22.95 -25.81
N GLU A 134 -10.68 -24.25 -25.51
CA GLU A 134 -10.04 -25.25 -26.37
C GLU A 134 -10.77 -25.42 -27.71
N GLU A 135 -12.10 -25.40 -27.70
CA GLU A 135 -12.91 -25.45 -28.92
C GLU A 135 -12.73 -24.19 -29.78
N GLU A 136 -12.68 -23.01 -29.16
CA GLU A 136 -12.38 -21.76 -29.85
C GLU A 136 -11.01 -21.78 -30.53
N LEU A 137 -9.96 -22.20 -29.80
CA LEU A 137 -8.61 -22.32 -30.36
C LEU A 137 -8.54 -23.35 -31.49
N THR A 138 -9.23 -24.50 -31.33
CA THR A 138 -9.27 -25.53 -32.37
C THR A 138 -9.92 -24.99 -33.64
N ARG A 139 -11.01 -24.22 -33.51
CA ARG A 139 -11.65 -23.57 -34.65
C ARG A 139 -10.73 -22.55 -35.34
N LEU A 140 -9.99 -21.75 -34.58
CA LEU A 140 -9.14 -20.67 -35.12
C LEU A 140 -7.84 -21.20 -35.74
N TYR A 141 -7.18 -22.15 -35.08
CA TYR A 141 -5.82 -22.57 -35.43
C TYR A 141 -5.73 -24.00 -36.01
N ALA A 142 -6.73 -24.85 -35.78
CA ALA A 142 -6.74 -26.25 -36.23
C ALA A 142 -8.10 -26.71 -36.82
N PRO A 143 -8.72 -25.96 -37.75
CA PRO A 143 -10.08 -26.23 -38.23
C PRO A 143 -10.26 -27.57 -38.96
N LEU A 144 -9.16 -28.22 -39.34
CA LEU A 144 -9.16 -29.51 -40.04
C LEU A 144 -9.09 -30.72 -39.09
N ASP A 145 -8.87 -30.52 -37.78
CA ASP A 145 -8.83 -31.65 -36.85
C ASP A 145 -10.24 -32.17 -36.55
N LYS A 146 -10.53 -33.37 -37.05
CA LYS A 146 -11.81 -34.07 -36.90
C LYS A 146 -11.72 -35.30 -35.99
N ARG A 147 -10.62 -35.46 -35.24
CA ARG A 147 -10.44 -36.60 -34.33
C ARG A 147 -11.47 -36.55 -33.22
N LYS A 148 -12.14 -37.67 -32.96
CA LYS A 148 -13.05 -37.84 -31.82
C LYS A 148 -12.34 -38.58 -30.70
N ARG A 149 -12.51 -38.12 -29.46
CA ARG A 149 -12.01 -38.83 -28.28
C ARG A 149 -12.69 -40.19 -28.18
N PHE A 150 -11.92 -41.22 -27.86
CA PHE A 150 -12.47 -42.54 -27.56
C PHE A 150 -13.15 -42.53 -26.18
N PRO A 151 -14.25 -43.28 -25.99
CA PRO A 151 -14.91 -43.38 -24.70
C PRO A 151 -13.96 -43.94 -23.65
N THR A 152 -13.91 -43.31 -22.48
CA THR A 152 -13.03 -43.69 -21.36
C THR A 152 -13.89 -43.83 -20.10
N TYR A 153 -13.61 -44.86 -19.31
CA TYR A 153 -14.28 -45.08 -18.02
C TYR A 153 -13.54 -44.32 -16.91
N TRP A 154 -14.32 -43.70 -16.02
CA TRP A 154 -13.81 -43.04 -14.81
C TRP A 154 -14.41 -43.79 -13.60
N TYR A 155 -13.57 -44.27 -12.69
CA TYR A 155 -13.95 -45.07 -11.52
C TYR A 155 -13.40 -44.46 -10.23
#